data_AF-D9Q2P0-F1
#
_entry.id   AF-D9Q2P0-F1
#
_cell.length_a   1.000
_cell.length_b   1.000
_cell.length_c   1.000
_cell.angle_alpha   90.00
_cell.angle_beta   90.00
_cell.angle_gamma   90.00
#
_symmetry.space_group_name_H-M   'P 1'
#
loop_
_entity.id
_entity.type
_entity.pdbx_description
1 polymer ?
#
loop_
_entity_poly.entity_id
_entity_poly.type
_entity_poly.pdbx_seq_one_letter_code
_entity_poly.pdbx_strand_id
1 'polypeptide(L)'
;MRYIATSGGVVDSSRLDELLNVDMDLLPHVVDAAVSLGLLREDKGNLVITSEGKRAVELQGRELRLLIKSLSDDVEPFKDIFDVIGDSDSIRRSQLESILRHSGYTDIEAALPVFVEWLAYMGITTIED
;
A
#
# COMPACT_ATOMS: atom_id res chain seq x y z
N MET A 1 -6.36 -6.59 -0.13
CA MET A 1 -7.71 -5.95 -0.08
C MET A 1 -8.80 -6.75 -0.81
N ARG A 2 -8.65 -7.09 -2.10
CA ARG A 2 -9.67 -7.83 -2.87
C ARG A 2 -10.17 -9.10 -2.17
N TYR A 3 -9.25 -9.86 -1.57
CA TYR A 3 -9.57 -11.04 -0.78
C TYR A 3 -10.55 -10.76 0.38
N ILE A 4 -10.27 -9.75 1.19
CA ILE A 4 -11.11 -9.35 2.33
C ILE A 4 -12.50 -8.94 1.83
N ALA A 5 -12.59 -8.21 0.73
CA ALA A 5 -13.85 -7.82 0.11
C ALA A 5 -14.69 -9.04 -0.30
N THR A 6 -14.07 -10.04 -0.94
CA THR A 6 -14.75 -11.28 -1.35
C THR A 6 -15.13 -12.20 -0.20
N SER A 7 -14.44 -12.10 0.94
CA SER A 7 -14.73 -12.86 2.18
C SER A 7 -15.81 -12.22 3.06
N GLY A 8 -16.67 -11.36 2.50
CA GLY A 8 -17.73 -10.67 3.25
C GLY A 8 -17.27 -9.41 3.98
N GLY A 9 -16.04 -8.95 3.73
CA GLY A 9 -15.50 -7.69 4.24
C GLY A 9 -14.80 -7.76 5.60
N VAL A 10 -14.68 -8.97 6.19
CA VAL A 10 -14.01 -9.19 7.48
C VAL A 10 -13.19 -10.48 7.39
N VAL A 11 -11.95 -10.45 7.87
CA VAL A 11 -11.09 -11.64 7.98
C VAL A 11 -10.34 -11.65 9.30
N ASP A 12 -10.13 -12.84 9.86
CA ASP A 12 -9.26 -13.04 11.02
C ASP A 12 -7.81 -12.76 10.60
N SER A 13 -7.15 -11.82 11.29
CA SER A 13 -5.80 -11.40 10.91
C SER A 13 -4.76 -12.50 11.12
N SER A 14 -5.02 -13.43 12.06
CA SER A 14 -4.12 -14.55 12.37
C SER A 14 -4.09 -15.64 11.31
N ARG A 15 -4.99 -15.57 10.31
CA ARG A 15 -5.15 -16.57 9.25
C ARG A 15 -4.77 -16.06 7.88
N LEU A 16 -4.33 -14.80 7.77
CA LEU A 16 -3.99 -14.18 6.49
C LEU A 16 -2.87 -14.91 5.75
N ASP A 17 -1.95 -15.51 6.50
CA ASP A 17 -0.83 -16.33 6.04
C ASP A 17 -1.26 -17.64 5.40
N GLU A 18 -2.25 -18.34 5.99
CA GLU A 18 -2.83 -19.55 5.42
C GLU A 18 -3.57 -19.29 4.10
N LEU A 19 -4.05 -18.05 3.92
CA LEU A 19 -4.99 -17.66 2.89
C LEU A 19 -4.33 -16.95 1.71
N LEU A 20 -3.12 -16.43 1.89
CA LEU A 20 -2.37 -15.69 0.90
C LEU A 20 -1.01 -16.35 0.70
N ASN A 21 -0.72 -16.79 -0.53
CA ASN A 21 0.62 -17.28 -0.90
C ASN A 21 1.56 -16.08 -1.14
N VAL A 22 1.81 -15.32 -0.07
CA VAL A 22 2.59 -14.08 -0.07
C VAL A 22 3.79 -14.21 0.85
N ASP A 23 4.78 -13.34 0.65
CA ASP A 23 5.91 -13.23 1.53
C ASP A 23 5.45 -12.82 2.94
N MET A 24 5.71 -13.70 3.90
CA MET A 24 5.29 -13.55 5.29
C MET A 24 5.98 -12.39 6.00
N ASP A 25 7.17 -12.01 5.53
CA ASP A 25 7.93 -10.91 6.11
C ASP A 25 7.38 -9.56 5.63
N LEU A 26 6.72 -9.51 4.46
CA LEU A 26 6.13 -8.30 3.89
C LEU A 26 4.69 -8.05 4.35
N LEU A 27 3.94 -9.12 4.65
CA LEU A 27 2.50 -9.04 4.89
C LEU A 27 2.10 -8.09 6.05
N PRO A 28 2.77 -8.09 7.22
CA PRO A 28 2.45 -7.15 8.29
C PRO A 28 2.58 -5.69 7.85
N HIS A 29 3.66 -5.35 7.14
CA HIS A 29 3.91 -3.99 6.67
C HIS A 29 2.89 -3.51 5.63
N VAL A 30 2.45 -4.40 4.75
CA VAL A 30 1.38 -4.11 3.79
C VAL A 30 0.05 -3.86 4.50
N VAL A 31 -0.26 -4.64 5.55
CA VAL A 31 -1.48 -4.44 6.36
C VAL A 31 -1.43 -3.11 7.11
N ASP A 32 -0.32 -2.80 7.77
CA ASP A 32 -0.13 -1.56 8.53
C ASP A 32 -0.32 -0.32 7.64
N ALA A 33 0.24 -0.36 6.42
CA ALA A 33 0.05 0.71 5.44
C ALA A 33 -1.42 0.83 5.01
N ALA A 34 -2.11 -0.28 4.78
CA ALA A 34 -3.53 -0.27 4.40
C ALA A 34 -4.43 0.26 5.52
N VAL A 35 -4.09 0.00 6.79
CA VAL A 35 -4.76 0.55 7.96
C VAL A 35 -4.47 2.05 8.08
N SER A 36 -3.21 2.47 7.89
CA SER A 36 -2.80 3.87 7.96
C SER A 36 -3.45 4.74 6.88
N LEU A 37 -3.64 4.18 5.67
CA LEU A 37 -4.38 4.81 4.58
C LEU A 37 -5.90 4.76 4.75
N GLY A 38 -6.42 4.15 5.83
CA GLY A 38 -7.85 4.03 6.10
C GLY A 38 -8.59 3.09 5.14
N LEU A 39 -7.88 2.24 4.40
CA LEU A 39 -8.46 1.23 3.50
C LEU A 39 -8.95 0.00 4.26
N LEU A 40 -8.26 -0.32 5.36
CA LEU A 40 -8.64 -1.32 6.34
C LEU A 40 -8.77 -0.66 7.72
N ARG A 41 -9.46 -1.34 8.63
CA ARG A 41 -9.40 -1.06 10.08
C ARG A 41 -9.24 -2.36 10.84
N GLU A 42 -8.60 -2.28 11.99
CA GLU A 42 -8.56 -3.38 12.94
C GLU A 42 -9.79 -3.36 13.85
N ASP A 43 -10.38 -4.53 14.10
CA ASP A 43 -11.50 -4.71 15.02
C ASP A 43 -11.40 -6.07 15.71
N LYS A 44 -10.94 -6.06 16.98
CA LYS A 44 -10.85 -7.26 17.83
C LYS A 44 -10.11 -8.44 17.17
N GLY A 45 -8.94 -8.18 16.57
CA GLY A 45 -8.14 -9.22 15.89
C GLY A 45 -8.63 -9.54 14.47
N ASN A 46 -9.58 -8.79 13.93
CA ASN A 46 -9.99 -8.91 12.54
C ASN A 46 -9.53 -7.69 11.74
N LEU A 47 -9.22 -7.93 10.46
CA LEU A 47 -9.16 -6.86 9.47
C LEU A 47 -10.53 -6.68 8.84
N VAL A 48 -11.03 -5.46 8.89
CA VAL A 48 -12.31 -5.06 8.31
C VAL A 48 -12.04 -4.09 7.17
N ILE A 49 -12.57 -4.38 5.99
CA ILE A 49 -12.46 -3.46 4.84
C ILE A 49 -13.37 -2.23 5.05
N THR A 50 -12.83 -1.03 4.83
CA THR A 50 -13.58 0.22 4.95
C THR A 50 -14.36 0.52 3.66
N SER A 51 -15.17 1.58 3.68
CA SER A 51 -15.85 2.08 2.48
C SER A 51 -14.86 2.49 1.39
N GLU A 52 -13.77 3.17 1.76
CA GLU A 52 -12.71 3.56 0.82
C GLU A 52 -11.92 2.33 0.35
N GLY A 53 -11.65 1.36 1.22
CA GLY A 53 -11.04 0.09 0.82
C GLY A 53 -11.88 -0.67 -0.21
N LYS A 54 -13.21 -0.73 -0.03
CA LYS A 54 -14.11 -1.32 -1.03
C LYS A 54 -14.06 -0.58 -2.36
N ARG A 55 -14.08 0.75 -2.31
CA ARG A 55 -13.95 1.60 -3.50
C ARG A 55 -12.62 1.35 -4.21
N ALA A 56 -11.50 1.26 -3.47
CA ALA A 56 -10.18 0.99 -4.03
C ALA A 56 -10.08 -0.37 -4.74
N VAL A 57 -10.85 -1.38 -4.33
CA VAL A 57 -10.89 -2.70 -5.01
C VAL A 57 -11.54 -2.62 -6.41
N GLU A 58 -12.45 -1.67 -6.61
CA GLU A 58 -13.17 -1.46 -7.87
C GLU A 58 -12.45 -0.49 -8.82
N LEU A 59 -11.47 0.27 -8.32
CA LEU A 59 -10.71 1.24 -9.10
C LEU A 59 -9.39 0.66 -9.64
N GLN A 60 -8.87 1.29 -10.69
CA GLN A 60 -7.58 0.95 -11.28
C GLN A 60 -6.89 2.17 -11.89
N GLY A 61 -5.58 2.07 -12.10
CA GLY A 61 -4.78 3.11 -12.76
C GLY A 61 -4.94 4.49 -12.12
N ARG A 62 -5.24 5.51 -12.93
CA ARG A 62 -5.31 6.92 -12.47
C ARG A 62 -6.37 7.15 -11.40
N GLU A 63 -7.54 6.50 -11.49
CA GLU A 63 -8.62 6.71 -10.51
C GLU A 63 -8.25 6.15 -9.14
N LEU A 64 -7.60 4.98 -9.12
CA LEU A 64 -7.06 4.41 -7.89
C LEU A 64 -5.97 5.31 -7.31
N ARG A 65 -5.05 5.82 -8.13
CA ARG A 65 -4.03 6.77 -7.68
C ARG A 65 -4.61 8.02 -7.05
N LEU A 66 -5.62 8.62 -7.68
CA LEU A 66 -6.28 9.81 -7.14
C LEU A 66 -6.96 9.54 -5.80
N LEU A 67 -7.59 8.36 -5.67
CA LEU A 67 -8.16 7.92 -4.40
C LEU A 67 -7.07 7.79 -3.33
N ILE A 68 -6.02 7.01 -3.58
CA ILE A 68 -4.96 6.80 -2.58
C ILE A 68 -4.26 8.11 -2.24
N LYS A 69 -3.98 8.98 -3.24
CA LYS A 69 -3.42 10.31 -3.02
C LYS A 69 -4.27 11.12 -2.04
N SER A 70 -5.58 11.16 -2.26
CA SER A 70 -6.50 11.89 -1.35
C SER A 70 -6.57 11.31 0.06
N LEU A 71 -6.18 10.04 0.25
CA LEU A 71 -6.10 9.38 1.56
C LEU A 71 -4.71 9.54 2.20
N SER A 72 -3.70 9.88 1.40
CA SER A 72 -2.29 9.94 1.81
C SER A 72 -1.73 11.36 1.97
N ASP A 73 -2.57 12.40 1.88
CA ASP A 73 -2.13 13.81 1.89
C ASP A 73 -1.26 14.17 3.13
N ASP A 74 -1.41 13.42 4.23
CA ASP A 74 -0.61 13.55 5.46
C ASP A 74 0.06 12.23 5.90
N VAL A 75 0.22 11.26 4.99
CA VAL A 75 0.83 9.95 5.28
C VAL A 75 2.17 9.84 4.55
N GLU A 76 3.27 9.98 5.28
CA GLU A 76 4.60 9.70 4.74
C GLU A 76 4.87 8.18 4.69
N PRO A 77 5.60 7.69 3.69
CA PRO A 77 6.26 8.42 2.59
C PRO A 77 5.36 8.60 1.35
N PHE A 78 4.07 8.24 1.43
CA PHE A 78 3.19 8.23 0.25
C PHE A 78 3.01 9.63 -0.35
N LYS A 79 2.92 10.66 0.48
CA LYS A 79 2.86 12.06 0.04
C LYS A 79 4.05 12.43 -0.85
N ASP A 80 5.27 12.27 -0.35
CA ASP A 80 6.49 12.56 -1.08
C ASP A 80 6.60 11.74 -2.38
N ILE A 81 6.19 10.46 -2.33
CA ILE A 81 6.16 9.60 -3.52
C ILE A 81 5.22 10.18 -4.58
N PHE A 82 4.01 10.58 -4.22
CA PHE A 82 3.05 11.16 -5.17
C PHE A 82 3.47 12.52 -5.70
N ASP A 83 4.20 13.31 -4.92
CA ASP A 83 4.72 14.60 -5.35
C ASP A 83 5.86 14.45 -6.37
N VAL A 84 6.71 13.44 -6.20
CA VAL A 84 7.78 13.12 -7.17
C VAL A 84 7.23 12.51 -8.46
N ILE A 85 6.25 11.62 -8.36
CA ILE A 85 5.65 10.94 -9.52
C ILE A 85 4.84 11.93 -10.37
N GLY A 86 4.08 12.82 -9.75
CA GLY A 86 3.16 13.71 -10.46
C GLY A 86 2.15 12.92 -11.31
N ASP A 87 2.15 13.16 -12.63
CA ASP A 87 1.31 12.44 -13.61
C ASP A 87 2.01 11.22 -14.24
N SER A 88 3.25 10.92 -13.86
CA SER A 88 4.00 9.74 -14.34
C SER A 88 3.34 8.43 -13.86
N ASP A 89 3.56 7.36 -14.61
CA ASP A 89 3.23 6.00 -14.23
C ASP A 89 4.45 5.21 -13.74
N SER A 90 5.55 5.92 -13.48
CA SER A 90 6.79 5.31 -13.04
C SER A 90 7.65 6.22 -12.15
N ILE A 91 8.48 5.56 -11.33
CA ILE A 91 9.49 6.18 -10.46
C ILE A 91 10.79 5.38 -10.55
N ARG A 92 11.95 6.04 -10.53
CA ARG A 92 13.23 5.32 -10.45
C ARG A 92 13.44 4.72 -9.07
N ARG A 93 14.10 3.57 -9.01
CA ARG A 93 14.46 2.91 -7.75
C ARG A 93 15.26 3.84 -6.84
N SER A 94 16.29 4.50 -7.35
CA SER A 94 17.09 5.46 -6.56
C SER A 94 16.27 6.62 -5.99
N GLN A 95 15.25 7.10 -6.72
CA GLN A 95 14.35 8.15 -6.23
C GLN A 95 13.48 7.65 -5.08
N LEU A 96 12.90 6.45 -5.23
CA LEU A 96 12.11 5.82 -4.17
C LEU A 96 12.97 5.60 -2.91
N GLU A 97 14.16 5.04 -3.05
CA GLU A 97 15.09 4.85 -1.93
C GLU A 97 15.44 6.16 -1.23
N SER A 98 15.66 7.24 -1.99
CA SER A 98 15.92 8.57 -1.44
C SER A 98 14.74 9.05 -0.59
N ILE A 99 13.50 8.95 -1.10
CA ILE A 99 12.29 9.36 -0.38
C ILE A 99 12.16 8.59 0.93
N LEU A 100 12.32 7.26 0.88
CA LEU A 100 12.25 6.41 2.08
C LEU A 100 13.27 6.82 3.14
N ARG A 101 14.52 7.14 2.74
CA ARG A 101 15.54 7.65 3.67
C ARG A 101 15.15 8.98 4.29
N HIS A 102 14.62 9.92 3.50
CA HIS A 102 14.17 11.23 3.99
C HIS A 102 12.99 11.10 4.95
N SER A 103 12.10 10.13 4.73
CA SER A 103 10.99 9.79 5.62
C SER A 103 11.40 9.02 6.89
N GLY A 104 12.70 8.78 7.11
CA GLY A 104 13.23 8.20 8.34
C GLY A 104 13.31 6.67 8.35
N TYR A 105 13.09 5.99 7.22
CA TYR A 105 13.31 4.54 7.13
C TYR A 105 14.80 4.23 7.26
N THR A 106 15.15 3.42 8.26
CA THR A 106 16.54 3.02 8.54
C THR A 106 16.95 1.77 7.77
N ASP A 107 16.01 0.85 7.53
CA ASP A 107 16.21 -0.36 6.74
C ASP A 107 15.50 -0.23 5.39
N ILE A 108 16.22 0.31 4.41
CA ILE A 108 15.70 0.55 3.06
C ILE A 108 15.50 -0.77 2.31
N GLU A 109 16.34 -1.77 2.57
CA GLU A 109 16.23 -3.06 1.90
C GLU A 109 14.93 -3.78 2.28
N ALA A 110 14.51 -3.68 3.54
CA ALA A 110 13.23 -4.21 3.99
C ALA A 110 12.02 -3.35 3.55
N ALA A 111 12.17 -2.02 3.56
CA ALA A 111 11.06 -1.12 3.22
C ALA A 111 10.74 -1.10 1.72
N LEU A 112 11.77 -1.15 0.87
CA LEU A 112 11.62 -0.95 -0.57
C LEU A 112 10.64 -1.94 -1.24
N PRO A 113 10.70 -3.26 -0.98
CA PRO A 113 9.75 -4.21 -1.57
C PRO A 113 8.30 -3.90 -1.20
N VAL A 114 8.04 -3.46 0.04
CA VAL A 114 6.68 -3.08 0.50
C VAL A 114 6.14 -1.94 -0.35
N PHE A 115 6.93 -0.88 -0.56
CA PHE A 115 6.51 0.26 -1.37
C PHE A 115 6.42 -0.09 -2.86
N VAL A 116 7.27 -0.99 -3.37
CA VAL A 116 7.16 -1.50 -4.73
C VAL A 116 5.81 -2.21 -4.95
N GLU A 117 5.39 -3.06 -4.01
CA GLU A 117 4.08 -3.73 -4.09
C GLU A 117 2.91 -2.74 -4.05
N TRP A 118 2.99 -1.71 -3.21
CA TRP A 118 1.99 -0.64 -3.18
C TRP A 118 1.93 0.15 -4.48
N LEU A 119 3.09 0.51 -5.05
CA LEU A 119 3.17 1.23 -6.31
C LEU A 119 2.62 0.38 -7.46
N ALA A 120 2.99 -0.90 -7.51
CA ALA A 120 2.46 -1.85 -8.48
C ALA A 120 0.93 -1.97 -8.38
N TYR A 121 0.38 -2.06 -7.17
CA TYR A 121 -1.07 -2.05 -6.93
C TYR A 121 -1.74 -0.80 -7.52
N MET A 122 -1.08 0.35 -7.46
CA MET A 122 -1.55 1.62 -8.02
C MET A 122 -1.26 1.80 -9.52
N GLY A 123 -0.69 0.79 -10.17
CA GLY A 123 -0.27 0.84 -11.57
C GLY A 123 0.88 1.82 -11.81
N ILE A 124 1.80 1.93 -10.84
CA ILE A 124 3.06 2.67 -10.93
C ILE A 124 4.20 1.66 -11.02
N THR A 125 5.07 1.83 -12.02
CA THR A 125 6.21 0.95 -12.25
C THR A 125 7.47 1.53 -11.61
N THR A 126 8.12 0.73 -10.76
CA THR A 126 9.48 1.07 -10.28
C THR A 126 10.49 0.65 -11.34
N ILE A 127 11.30 1.59 -11.83
CA ILE A 127 12.29 1.37 -12.89
C ILE A 127 13.69 1.30 -12.26
N GLU A 128 14.47 0.29 -12.64
CA GLU A 128 15.88 0.17 -12.26
C GLU A 128 16.75 1.22 -12.99
N ASP A 129 17.79 1.72 -12.33
CA ASP A 129 18.72 2.70 -12.91
C ASP A 129 19.79 2.07 -13.83
#